data_AF-A0A913ZDA7-F1
#
_entry.id   AF-A0A913ZDA7-F1
#
_cell.length_a   1.000
_cell.length_b   1.000
_cell.length_c   1.000
_cell.angle_alpha   90.00
_cell.angle_beta   90.00
_cell.angle_gamma   90.00
#
_symmetry.space_group_name_H-M   'P 1'
#
loop_
_entity.id
_entity.type
_entity.pdbx_description
1 polymer ?
#
loop_
_entity_poly.entity_id
_entity_poly.type
_entity_poly.pdbx_seq_one_letter_code
_entity_poly.pdbx_strand_id
1 'polypeptide(L)'
;MLRILFSCLMLISRVESNWEAKNSNPSGANLGFSLINMTCNDAMDLCQHYFILPLYSHKVLAVFEYTKNPYKLQVGVREGIQSRDWRFFQDDCDGKYRWCESVDSEASWDYDESWRYTICFENSFDDISIPEGCAKPLAVVTYDSHHYDDKVRGQQMLLCLP
;
A
#
# COMPACT_ATOMS: atom_id res chain seq x y z
N MET A 1 17.10 4.42 -47.64
CA MET A 1 16.62 3.16 -47.01
C MET A 1 17.10 2.99 -45.56
N LEU A 2 18.33 3.37 -45.21
CA LEU A 2 18.86 3.27 -43.82
C LEU A 2 17.99 4.00 -42.76
N ARG A 3 17.39 5.14 -43.12
CA ARG A 3 16.50 5.91 -42.22
C ARG A 3 15.21 5.17 -41.86
N ILE A 4 14.64 4.39 -42.78
CA ILE A 4 13.42 3.60 -42.54
C ILE A 4 13.74 2.41 -41.62
N LEU A 5 14.92 1.81 -41.79
CA LEU A 5 15.40 0.71 -40.94
C LEU A 5 15.55 1.14 -39.47
N PHE A 6 16.10 2.33 -39.22
CA PHE A 6 16.23 2.90 -37.88
C PHE A 6 14.87 3.19 -37.22
N SER A 7 13.90 3.70 -37.98
CA SER A 7 12.54 3.94 -37.48
C SER A 7 11.80 2.64 -37.15
N CYS A 8 11.99 1.57 -37.93
CA CYS A 8 11.44 0.26 -37.59
C CYS A 8 12.10 -0.34 -36.34
N LEU A 9 13.43 -0.20 -36.16
CA LEU A 9 14.14 -0.70 -34.97
C LEU A 9 13.66 -0.03 -33.67
N MET A 10 13.38 1.29 -33.69
CA MET A 10 12.82 2.02 -32.55
C MET A 10 11.40 1.58 -32.16
N LEU A 11 10.63 1.06 -33.12
CA LEU A 11 9.27 0.55 -32.88
C LEU A 11 9.25 -0.91 -32.38
N ILE A 12 10.35 -1.65 -32.55
CA ILE A 12 10.48 -3.07 -32.15
C ILE A 12 11.24 -3.20 -30.82
N SER A 13 12.08 -2.23 -30.47
CA SER A 13 12.65 -2.13 -29.13
C SER A 13 11.53 -1.82 -28.14
N ARG A 14 11.00 -2.85 -27.48
CA ARG A 14 10.30 -2.67 -26.20
C ARG A 14 11.26 -1.91 -25.31
N VAL A 15 10.92 -0.67 -25.01
CA VAL A 15 11.58 0.07 -23.92
C VAL A 15 11.10 -0.62 -22.66
N GLU A 16 11.82 -1.66 -22.25
CA GLU A 16 11.76 -2.13 -20.86
C GLU A 16 12.38 -1.00 -20.05
N SER A 17 11.52 -0.11 -19.56
CA SER A 17 11.91 0.94 -18.63
C SER A 17 12.57 0.26 -17.45
N ASN A 18 13.86 0.52 -17.22
CA ASN A 18 14.58 0.01 -16.06
C ASN A 18 13.72 0.20 -14.80
N TRP A 19 13.40 -0.93 -14.18
CA TRP A 19 12.57 -1.16 -12.99
C TRP A 19 13.06 -0.42 -11.71
N GLU A 20 14.02 0.49 -11.84
CA GLU A 20 14.56 1.30 -10.73
C GLU A 20 13.68 2.52 -10.44
N ALA A 21 12.40 2.28 -10.17
CA ALA A 21 11.57 3.30 -9.54
C ALA A 21 11.85 3.30 -8.02
N LYS A 22 12.95 3.93 -7.61
CA LYS A 22 13.06 4.53 -6.26
C LYS A 22 12.15 5.76 -6.11
N ASN A 23 11.56 6.21 -7.22
CA ASN A 23 10.69 7.37 -7.34
C ASN A 23 9.29 7.04 -7.86
N SER A 24 8.81 5.80 -7.75
CA SER A 24 7.38 5.54 -7.95
C SER A 24 6.63 6.17 -6.78
N ASN A 25 6.35 7.46 -6.90
CA ASN A 25 5.21 8.03 -6.23
C ASN A 25 4.03 7.52 -7.05
N PRO A 26 3.34 6.45 -6.64
CA PRO A 26 2.22 5.95 -7.42
C PRO A 26 1.26 7.11 -7.56
N SER A 27 1.12 7.63 -8.78
CA SER A 27 0.11 8.64 -9.05
C SER A 27 -1.21 7.99 -8.66
N GLY A 28 -1.83 8.45 -7.57
CA GLY A 28 -3.03 7.83 -6.97
C GLY A 28 -4.21 7.64 -7.94
N ALA A 29 -4.14 8.25 -9.12
CA ALA A 29 -5.13 8.19 -10.20
C ALA A 29 -5.52 6.77 -10.68
N ASN A 30 -4.68 5.74 -10.47
CA ASN A 30 -4.98 4.37 -10.91
C ASN A 30 -5.29 3.39 -9.76
N LEU A 31 -5.25 3.83 -8.50
CA LEU A 31 -5.52 2.98 -7.36
C LEU A 31 -6.99 3.07 -6.94
N GLY A 32 -7.58 1.95 -6.53
CA GLY A 32 -8.90 1.97 -5.89
C GLY A 32 -8.83 2.73 -4.56
N PHE A 33 -9.89 3.44 -4.18
CA PHE A 33 -9.95 4.14 -2.90
C PHE A 33 -11.00 3.51 -2.00
N SER A 34 -10.71 3.35 -0.72
CA SER A 34 -11.65 2.82 0.27
C SER A 34 -11.52 3.51 1.61
N LEU A 35 -12.67 3.71 2.25
CA LEU A 35 -12.75 4.22 3.60
C LEU A 35 -12.88 3.06 4.57
N ILE A 36 -12.06 3.07 5.62
CA ILE A 36 -12.01 2.04 6.65
C ILE A 36 -12.26 2.70 8.01
N ASN A 37 -13.45 2.45 8.56
CA ASN A 37 -13.77 2.87 9.92
C ASN A 37 -13.17 1.89 10.92
N MET A 38 -12.33 2.41 11.81
CA MET A 38 -11.72 1.63 12.88
C MET A 38 -12.71 1.46 14.04
N THR A 39 -12.65 0.30 14.68
CA THR A 39 -13.39 0.04 15.92
C THR A 39 -12.46 0.30 17.09
N CYS A 40 -12.82 1.24 17.96
CA CYS A 40 -12.06 1.57 19.16
C CYS A 40 -12.65 0.92 20.42
N ASN A 41 -11.82 0.72 21.43
CA ASN A 41 -12.27 0.37 22.76
C ASN A 41 -12.91 1.57 23.50
N ASP A 42 -13.50 1.33 24.67
CA ASP A 42 -14.19 2.36 25.47
C ASP A 42 -13.29 3.54 25.86
N ALA A 43 -11.99 3.27 26.07
CA ALA A 43 -11.00 4.29 26.41
C ALA A 43 -10.53 5.12 25.21
N MET A 44 -10.89 4.74 23.98
CA MET A 44 -10.46 5.37 22.73
C MET A 44 -8.92 5.46 22.60
N ASP A 45 -8.20 4.52 23.22
CA ASP A 45 -6.73 4.45 23.22
C ASP A 45 -6.19 3.33 22.32
N LEU A 46 -7.03 2.36 21.97
CA LEU A 46 -6.73 1.29 21.03
C LEU A 46 -7.88 1.16 20.02
N CYS A 47 -7.54 1.29 18.74
CA CYS A 47 -8.48 1.14 17.63
C CYS A 47 -7.95 0.12 16.65
N GLN A 48 -8.83 -0.71 16.10
CA GLN A 48 -8.45 -1.77 15.18
C GLN A 48 -9.46 -1.98 14.06
N HIS A 49 -8.98 -2.50 12.95
CA HIS A 49 -9.81 -3.03 11.87
C HIS A 49 -9.12 -4.26 11.29
N TYR A 50 -9.88 -5.27 10.88
CA TYR A 50 -9.32 -6.44 10.23
C TYR A 50 -10.16 -6.85 9.04
N PHE A 51 -9.52 -7.40 8.02
CA PHE A 51 -10.18 -8.03 6.90
C PHE A 51 -9.47 -9.31 6.49
N ILE A 52 -10.25 -10.23 5.91
CA ILE A 52 -9.74 -11.47 5.36
C ILE A 52 -9.76 -11.33 3.84
N LEU A 53 -8.59 -11.36 3.22
CA LEU A 53 -8.44 -11.30 1.77
C LEU A 53 -8.16 -12.70 1.20
N PRO A 54 -8.78 -13.07 0.09
CA PRO A 54 -8.30 -14.20 -0.70
C PRO A 54 -6.99 -13.82 -1.41
N LEU A 55 -5.98 -14.66 -1.31
CA LEU A 55 -4.73 -14.57 -2.07
C LEU A 55 -4.45 -15.95 -2.69
N TYR A 56 -4.66 -16.10 -3.99
CA TYR A 56 -4.67 -17.39 -4.69
C TYR A 56 -5.56 -18.43 -3.98
N SER A 57 -4.99 -19.58 -3.58
CA SER A 57 -5.66 -20.64 -2.81
C SER A 57 -5.69 -20.40 -1.29
N HIS A 58 -5.14 -19.29 -0.82
CA HIS A 58 -4.96 -18.98 0.59
C HIS A 58 -5.86 -17.82 1.05
N LYS A 59 -6.01 -17.73 2.37
CA LYS A 59 -6.65 -16.59 3.05
C LYS A 59 -5.59 -15.86 3.86
N VAL A 60 -5.57 -14.56 3.69
CA VAL A 60 -4.68 -13.65 4.40
C VAL A 60 -5.51 -12.82 5.36
N LEU A 61 -5.10 -12.75 6.62
CA LEU A 61 -5.67 -11.83 7.61
C LEU A 61 -4.80 -10.58 7.64
N ALA A 62 -5.38 -9.44 7.30
CA ALA A 62 -4.76 -8.14 7.50
C ALA A 62 -5.42 -7.44 8.70
N VAL A 63 -4.59 -6.83 9.54
CA VAL A 63 -5.00 -6.14 10.77
C VAL A 63 -4.35 -4.76 10.78
N PHE A 64 -5.17 -3.72 10.92
CA PHE A 64 -4.76 -2.36 11.21
C PHE A 64 -5.00 -2.10 12.68
N GLU A 65 -3.99 -1.61 13.38
CA GLU A 65 -4.06 -1.25 14.79
C GLU A 65 -3.50 0.15 15.00
N TYR A 66 -4.20 0.96 15.77
CA TYR A 66 -3.77 2.27 16.20
C TYR A 66 -3.81 2.37 17.71
N THR A 67 -2.68 2.74 18.32
CA THR A 67 -2.57 3.06 19.73
C THR A 67 -2.36 4.57 19.89
N LYS A 68 -3.08 5.21 20.81
CA LYS A 68 -3.00 6.65 21.04
C LYS A 68 -1.81 7.06 21.91
N ASN A 69 -1.37 6.22 22.85
CA ASN A 69 -0.27 6.55 23.75
C ASN A 69 0.61 5.31 24.04
N PRO A 70 1.82 5.20 23.45
CA PRO A 70 2.38 6.12 22.44
C PRO A 70 1.60 6.05 21.13
N TYR A 71 1.67 7.11 20.31
CA TYR A 71 1.06 7.12 18.98
C TYR A 71 1.74 6.06 18.12
N LYS A 72 1.00 5.01 17.77
CA LYS A 72 1.54 3.89 17.01
C LYS A 72 0.51 3.41 16.01
N LEU A 73 0.86 3.35 14.75
CA LEU A 73 0.12 2.67 13.71
C LEU A 73 0.83 1.35 13.38
N GLN A 74 0.10 0.24 13.40
CA GLN A 74 0.60 -1.08 13.06
C GLN A 74 -0.25 -1.68 11.96
N VAL A 75 0.40 -2.30 10.98
CA VAL A 75 -0.26 -3.16 10.00
C VAL A 75 0.36 -4.54 10.06
N GLY A 76 -0.45 -5.52 10.42
CA GLY A 76 -0.08 -6.92 10.43
C GLY A 76 -0.73 -7.65 9.28
N VAL A 77 0.05 -8.41 8.53
CA VAL A 77 -0.42 -9.38 7.56
C VAL A 77 -0.05 -10.78 8.04
N ARG A 78 -1.00 -11.70 8.00
CA ARG A 78 -0.85 -13.09 8.46
C ARG A 78 -1.31 -14.05 7.38
N GLU A 79 -0.43 -14.94 6.98
CA GLU A 79 -0.66 -15.97 5.97
C GLU A 79 -0.20 -17.32 6.52
N GLY A 80 -1.11 -18.09 7.12
CA GLY A 80 -0.78 -19.38 7.73
C GLY A 80 0.32 -19.26 8.79
N ILE A 81 1.52 -19.72 8.45
CA ILE A 81 2.71 -19.67 9.32
C ILE A 81 3.56 -18.40 9.15
N GLN A 82 3.35 -17.63 8.08
CA GLN A 82 4.10 -16.41 7.82
C GLN A 82 3.36 -15.21 8.39
N SER A 83 4.10 -14.32 9.05
CA SER A 83 3.58 -13.06 9.54
C SER A 83 4.52 -11.93 9.14
N ARG A 84 3.93 -10.82 8.74
CA ARG A 84 4.64 -9.57 8.49
C ARG A 84 3.97 -8.45 9.27
N ASP A 85 4.77 -7.64 9.94
CA ASP A 85 4.31 -6.51 10.72
C ASP A 85 5.07 -5.27 10.30
N TRP A 86 4.33 -4.23 9.93
CA TRP A 86 4.84 -2.88 9.81
C TRP A 86 4.39 -2.08 11.02
N ARG A 87 5.32 -1.36 11.65
CA ARG A 87 5.05 -0.54 12.84
C ARG A 87 5.62 0.84 12.62
N PHE A 88 4.77 1.84 12.83
CA PHE A 88 5.14 3.24 12.75
C PHE A 88 4.82 3.91 14.08
N PHE A 89 5.81 4.60 14.64
CA PHE A 89 5.72 5.28 15.93
C PHE A 89 5.87 6.78 15.72
N GLN A 90 5.09 7.57 16.45
CA GLN A 90 5.20 9.02 16.48
C GLN A 90 5.28 9.54 17.90
N ASP A 91 6.11 10.55 18.10
CA ASP A 91 6.15 11.31 19.35
C ASP A 91 5.07 12.39 19.39
N ASP A 92 4.67 12.91 18.22
CA ASP A 92 3.68 13.96 18.02
C ASP A 92 2.63 13.52 17.00
N CYS A 93 1.34 13.62 17.37
CA CYS A 93 0.23 13.24 16.49
C CYS A 93 -0.04 14.23 15.37
N ASP A 94 0.40 15.49 15.51
CA ASP A 94 0.14 16.54 14.53
C ASP A 94 1.26 16.62 13.47
N GLY A 95 2.38 15.93 13.72
CA GLY A 95 3.49 15.82 12.77
C GLY A 95 3.09 15.08 11.50
N LYS A 96 3.17 15.75 10.35
CA LYS A 96 2.98 15.11 9.05
C LYS A 96 4.09 14.08 8.79
N TYR A 97 3.73 12.91 8.30
CA TYR A 97 4.65 11.85 7.91
C TYR A 97 4.23 11.17 6.62
N ARG A 98 5.24 10.60 5.95
CA ARG A 98 5.09 9.59 4.92
C ARG A 98 6.23 8.59 5.04
N TRP A 99 5.89 7.32 5.15
CA TRP A 99 6.86 6.23 5.20
C TRP A 99 6.44 5.14 4.23
N CYS A 100 7.38 4.68 3.40
CA CYS A 100 7.12 3.66 2.39
C CYS A 100 8.15 2.54 2.50
N GLU A 101 7.68 1.30 2.38
CA GLU A 101 8.53 0.11 2.28
C GLU A 101 8.18 -0.63 1.00
N SER A 102 9.19 -0.89 0.18
CA SER A 102 9.07 -1.80 -0.97
C SER A 102 9.62 -3.16 -0.57
N VAL A 103 8.91 -4.20 -1.00
CA VAL A 103 9.26 -5.59 -0.77
C VAL A 103 9.30 -6.26 -2.13
N ASP A 104 10.45 -6.84 -2.43
CA ASP A 104 10.64 -7.68 -3.60
C ASP A 104 10.55 -9.14 -3.16
N SER A 105 9.79 -9.94 -3.91
CA SER A 105 9.73 -11.38 -3.74
C SER A 105 10.03 -12.04 -5.08
N GLU A 106 10.98 -12.97 -5.05
CA GLU A 106 11.26 -13.84 -6.19
C GLU A 106 10.12 -14.84 -6.39
N ALA A 107 10.05 -15.40 -7.60
CA ALA A 107 9.14 -16.50 -7.89
C ALA A 107 9.46 -17.68 -6.97
N SER A 108 8.42 -18.34 -6.46
CA SER A 108 8.52 -19.49 -5.58
C SER A 108 7.50 -20.55 -5.98
N TRP A 109 7.56 -21.71 -5.33
CA TRP A 109 6.56 -22.77 -5.47
C TRP A 109 5.13 -22.33 -5.09
N ASP A 110 4.99 -21.29 -4.26
CA ASP A 110 3.71 -20.70 -3.88
C ASP A 110 3.29 -19.57 -4.82
N TYR A 111 4.24 -18.98 -5.56
CA TYR A 111 4.05 -17.82 -6.43
C TYR A 111 4.85 -18.01 -7.72
N ASP A 112 4.18 -18.43 -8.80
CA ASP A 112 4.82 -18.71 -10.09
C ASP A 112 5.57 -17.52 -10.71
N GLU A 113 5.38 -16.31 -10.18
CA GLU A 113 5.93 -15.07 -10.70
C GLU A 113 6.56 -14.22 -9.57
N SER A 114 7.64 -13.50 -9.91
CA SER A 114 8.22 -12.48 -9.03
C SER A 114 7.26 -11.32 -8.90
N TRP A 115 7.11 -10.80 -7.68
CA TRP A 115 6.24 -9.66 -7.41
C TRP A 115 6.95 -8.62 -6.55
N ARG A 116 6.72 -7.35 -6.86
CA ARG A 116 7.11 -6.22 -6.02
C ARG A 116 5.86 -5.55 -5.50
N TYR A 117 5.80 -5.31 -4.21
CA TYR A 117 4.79 -4.43 -3.65
C TYR A 117 5.43 -3.34 -2.82
N THR A 118 4.76 -2.20 -2.78
CA THR A 118 5.10 -1.06 -1.93
C THR A 118 3.93 -0.77 -1.04
N ILE A 119 4.19 -0.65 0.25
CA ILE A 119 3.23 -0.16 1.23
C ILE A 119 3.70 1.20 1.71
N CYS A 120 2.82 2.20 1.65
CA CYS A 120 3.06 3.53 2.17
C CYS A 120 2.04 3.88 3.24
N PHE A 121 2.51 4.55 4.28
CA PHE A 121 1.74 5.07 5.39
C PHE A 121 1.94 6.58 5.45
N GLU A 122 0.85 7.34 5.44
CA GLU A 122 0.93 8.80 5.56
C GLU A 122 -0.27 9.36 6.31
N ASN A 123 -0.09 10.49 7.00
CA ASN A 123 -1.18 11.27 7.60
C ASN A 123 -1.33 12.66 6.94
N SER A 124 -0.83 12.80 5.71
CA SER A 124 -1.16 13.95 4.87
C SER A 124 -2.41 13.64 4.06
N PHE A 125 -3.40 14.53 4.12
CA PHE A 125 -4.65 14.39 3.38
C PHE A 125 -4.81 15.46 2.30
N ASP A 126 -3.75 16.23 2.04
CA ASP A 126 -3.77 17.39 1.13
C ASP A 126 -4.19 17.00 -0.31
N ASP A 127 -3.88 15.76 -0.71
CA ASP A 127 -4.13 15.24 -2.07
C ASP A 127 -5.41 14.38 -2.18
N ILE A 128 -6.20 14.26 -1.10
CA ILE A 128 -7.45 13.47 -1.10
C ILE A 128 -8.64 14.27 -0.55
N SER A 129 -9.82 14.00 -1.09
CA SER A 129 -11.07 14.51 -0.50
C SER A 129 -11.54 13.56 0.59
N ILE A 130 -11.63 14.05 1.83
CA ILE A 130 -12.13 13.25 2.97
C ILE A 130 -13.64 13.09 2.80
N PRO A 131 -14.16 11.85 2.63
CA PRO A 131 -15.59 11.62 2.48
C PRO A 131 -16.33 11.84 3.82
N GLU A 132 -17.61 12.20 3.75
CA GLU A 132 -18.45 12.50 4.93
C GLU A 132 -18.52 11.37 5.98
N GLY A 133 -18.27 10.12 5.57
CA GLY A 133 -18.24 8.96 6.46
C GLY A 133 -17.02 8.86 7.38
N CYS A 134 -16.05 9.79 7.27
CA CYS A 134 -14.82 9.82 8.06
C CYS A 134 -14.88 10.94 9.10
N ALA A 135 -15.18 10.62 10.36
CA ALA A 135 -15.26 11.62 11.42
C ALA A 135 -13.90 12.23 11.75
N LYS A 136 -12.87 11.38 11.89
CA LYS A 136 -11.50 11.81 12.14
C LYS A 136 -10.52 10.98 11.29
N PRO A 137 -9.93 11.55 10.22
CA PRO A 137 -8.95 10.85 9.41
C PRO A 137 -7.69 10.59 10.24
N LEU A 138 -7.18 9.35 10.15
CA LEU A 138 -6.00 8.91 10.88
C LEU A 138 -4.78 8.79 9.96
N ALA A 139 -4.91 7.97 8.92
CA ALA A 139 -3.82 7.71 7.99
C ALA A 139 -4.38 7.19 6.66
N VAL A 140 -3.66 7.46 5.57
CA VAL A 140 -3.82 6.78 4.30
C VAL A 140 -2.78 5.66 4.24
N VAL A 141 -3.26 4.44 4.00
CA VAL A 141 -2.42 3.30 3.68
C VAL A 141 -2.54 3.01 2.20
N THR A 142 -1.46 3.22 1.46
CA THR A 142 -1.38 2.91 0.04
C THR A 142 -0.66 1.59 -0.12
N TYR A 143 -1.34 0.61 -0.69
CA TYR A 143 -0.74 -0.62 -1.17
C TYR A 143 -0.69 -0.56 -2.70
N ASP A 144 0.50 -0.74 -3.24
CA ASP A 144 0.75 -0.81 -4.69
C ASP A 144 1.51 -2.09 -4.99
N SER A 145 1.02 -2.90 -5.92
CA SER A 145 1.65 -4.11 -6.43
C SER A 145 1.92 -3.99 -7.91
N HIS A 146 3.16 -4.27 -8.30
CA HIS A 146 3.61 -4.27 -9.68
C HIS A 146 3.80 -5.73 -10.09
N HIS A 147 2.93 -6.21 -10.97
CA HIS A 147 3.13 -7.47 -11.67
C HIS A 147 3.93 -7.20 -12.97
N TYR A 148 4.53 -8.23 -13.55
CA TYR A 148 5.35 -8.12 -14.77
C TYR A 148 4.61 -7.54 -16.00
N ASP A 149 3.28 -7.36 -15.94
CA ASP A 149 2.52 -6.66 -16.98
C ASP A 149 2.67 -5.12 -16.95
N ASP A 150 3.59 -4.59 -16.12
CA ASP A 150 3.84 -3.17 -15.85
C ASP A 150 2.58 -2.42 -15.37
N LYS A 151 1.52 -3.13 -14.99
CA LYS A 151 0.31 -2.51 -14.48
C LYS A 151 0.41 -2.35 -12.97
N VAL A 152 0.35 -1.10 -12.56
CA VAL A 152 0.10 -0.69 -11.19
C VAL A 152 -1.28 -1.20 -10.79
N ARG A 153 -1.34 -2.11 -9.82
CA ARG A 153 -2.58 -2.55 -9.18
C ARG A 153 -2.47 -2.25 -7.70
N GLY A 154 -3.54 -1.80 -7.08
CA GLY A 154 -3.49 -1.56 -5.65
C GLY A 154 -4.67 -0.77 -5.14
N GLN A 155 -4.55 -0.35 -3.89
CA GLN A 155 -5.61 0.28 -3.15
C GLN A 155 -5.04 1.32 -2.18
N GLN A 156 -5.74 2.44 -2.07
CA GLN A 156 -5.58 3.41 -1.01
C GLN A 156 -6.70 3.22 0.00
N MET A 157 -6.33 3.08 1.26
CA MET A 157 -7.24 2.91 2.39
C MET A 157 -7.12 4.10 3.32
N LEU A 158 -8.16 4.91 3.42
CA LEU A 158 -8.26 5.95 4.42
C LEU A 158 -8.79 5.34 5.72
N LEU A 159 -7.93 5.26 6.73
CA LEU A 159 -8.29 4.85 8.08
C LEU A 159 -8.93 6.03 8.81
N CYS A 160 -10.10 5.80 9.39
CA CYS A 160 -10.88 6.80 10.11
C CYS A 160 -11.16 6.31 11.53
N LEU A 161 -10.97 7.21 12.50
CA LEU A 161 -11.43 7.01 13.87
C LEU A 161 -12.90 7.43 14.00
N PRO A 162 -13.68 6.77 14.90
CA PRO A 162 -15.06 7.11 15.16
C PRO A 162 -15.22 8.45 15.89
#